data_AF-A0A841LNT6-F1
#
_entry.id   AF-A0A841LNT6-F1
#
_cell.length_a   1.000
_cell.length_b   1.000
_cell.length_c   1.000
_cell.angle_alpha   90.00
_cell.angle_beta   90.00
_cell.angle_gamma   90.00
#
_symmetry.space_group_name_H-M   'P 1'
#
loop_
_entity.id
_entity.type
_entity.pdbx_description
1 polymer ?
#
loop_
_entity_poly.entity_id
_entity_poly.type
_entity_poly.pdbx_seq_one_letter_code
_entity_poly.pdbx_strand_id
1 'polypeptide(L)'
;MKHDFNERKENRINHARALGKKNEKESDQLYHSAADMASVIPMGQPILVGHHSEKRDRRYREKIHDTMGKSVEKQKKAAYYADKAETIASNDAIFSDDPEALSKLKDKLARLQALQNFMKAANRCLRRQNKAAFLMLPSATAEMWGELNDTSRRNFVGFPSYSLTNNNAKIKTVESRIKMLEAIEARAEFDMQIGSVRVWENKEGGRLQMIFEGKPVEEIRRELKRHGFRWSGSQGAWQRHISANALYWAKLIAAKVN
;
A
#
# COMPACT_ATOMS: atom_id res chain seq x y z
N MET A 1 -7.97 13.56 18.07
CA MET A 1 -6.82 13.88 17.21
C MET A 1 -5.84 12.73 17.21
N LYS A 2 -5.78 11.98 16.11
CA LYS A 2 -4.72 11.01 15.77
C LYS A 2 -4.70 10.92 14.25
N HIS A 3 -4.16 11.95 13.62
CA HIS A 3 -4.12 12.09 12.16
C HIS A 3 -2.69 12.08 11.64
N ASP A 4 -1.74 11.49 12.38
CA ASP A 4 -0.42 11.30 11.79
C ASP A 4 -0.47 10.11 10.81
N PHE A 5 -0.29 10.42 9.53
CA PHE A 5 -0.11 9.43 8.46
C PHE A 5 0.97 8.41 8.84
N ASN A 6 2.04 8.87 9.49
CA ASN A 6 3.14 8.02 9.94
C ASN A 6 2.69 7.07 11.05
N GLU A 7 2.01 7.58 12.09
CA GLU A 7 1.44 6.75 13.17
C GLU A 7 0.48 5.68 12.60
N ARG A 8 -0.35 6.01 11.60
CA ARG A 8 -1.22 5.03 10.93
C ARG A 8 -0.43 3.96 10.18
N LYS A 9 0.64 4.34 9.47
CA LYS A 9 1.51 3.39 8.76
C LYS A 9 2.20 2.46 9.75
N GLU A 10 2.78 3.01 10.81
CA GLU A 10 3.45 2.25 11.87
C GLU A 10 2.50 1.31 12.60
N ASN A 11 1.31 1.78 12.98
CA ASN A 11 0.31 0.93 13.63
C ASN A 11 -0.09 -0.27 12.79
N ARG A 12 -0.21 -0.11 11.46
CA ARG A 12 -0.50 -1.23 10.54
C ARG A 12 0.65 -2.23 10.47
N ILE A 13 1.89 -1.74 10.45
CA ILE A 13 3.10 -2.59 10.47
C ILE A 13 3.17 -3.35 11.78
N ASN A 14 3.04 -2.67 12.92
CA ASN A 14 3.10 -3.25 14.25
C ASN A 14 1.99 -4.28 14.46
N HIS A 15 0.78 -3.99 13.99
CA HIS A 15 -0.33 -4.93 14.04
C HIS A 15 -0.05 -6.19 13.21
N ALA A 16 0.45 -6.04 11.97
CA ALA A 16 0.83 -7.19 11.14
C ALA A 16 1.95 -8.01 11.80
N ARG A 17 3.00 -7.37 12.32
CA ARG A 17 4.08 -8.04 13.07
C ARG A 17 3.56 -8.80 14.30
N ALA A 18 2.65 -8.19 15.06
CA ALA A 18 2.05 -8.82 16.23
C ALA A 18 1.23 -10.07 15.85
N LEU A 19 0.46 -10.00 14.75
CA LEU A 19 -0.26 -11.16 14.22
C LEU A 19 0.69 -12.25 13.70
N GLY A 20 1.80 -11.87 13.05
CA GLY A 20 2.85 -12.79 12.64
C GLY A 20 3.40 -13.59 13.82
N LYS A 21 3.91 -12.90 14.84
CA LYS A 21 4.45 -13.51 16.07
C LYS A 21 3.44 -14.39 16.80
N LYS A 22 2.17 -13.96 16.84
CA LYS A 22 1.10 -14.76 17.45
C LYS A 22 0.90 -16.08 16.73
N ASN A 23 0.81 -16.07 15.38
CA ASN A 23 0.61 -17.29 14.61
C ASN A 23 1.86 -18.18 14.60
N GLU A 24 3.06 -17.60 14.68
CA GLU A 24 4.32 -18.33 14.84
C GLU A 24 4.32 -19.10 16.17
N LYS A 25 4.02 -18.43 17.28
CA LYS A 25 3.90 -19.08 18.60
C LYS A 25 2.85 -20.20 18.61
N GLU A 26 1.69 -19.98 18.00
CA GLU A 26 0.64 -21.00 17.88
C GLU A 26 1.07 -22.18 16.99
N SER A 27 1.84 -21.93 15.93
CA SER A 27 2.44 -22.95 15.07
C SER A 27 3.38 -23.85 15.87
N ASP A 28 4.33 -23.24 16.60
CA ASP A 28 5.33 -23.97 17.39
C ASP A 28 4.67 -24.83 18.46
N GLN A 29 3.67 -24.29 19.16
CA GLN A 29 2.90 -25.03 20.16
C GLN A 29 2.20 -26.26 19.57
N LEU A 30 1.56 -26.12 18.41
CA LEU A 30 0.89 -27.22 17.73
C LEU A 30 1.91 -28.24 17.20
N TYR A 31 3.04 -27.78 16.68
CA TYR A 31 4.13 -28.64 16.22
C TYR A 31 4.69 -29.49 17.37
N HIS A 32 5.02 -28.87 18.50
CA HIS A 32 5.49 -29.59 19.69
C HIS A 32 4.43 -30.58 20.19
N SER A 33 3.15 -30.18 20.26
CA SER A 33 2.08 -31.09 20.67
C SER A 33 1.94 -32.30 19.72
N ALA A 34 2.04 -32.10 18.41
CA ALA A 34 2.01 -33.18 17.43
C ALA A 34 3.25 -34.09 17.54
N ALA A 35 4.43 -33.51 17.77
CA ALA A 35 5.67 -34.24 17.98
C ALA A 35 5.62 -35.09 19.25
N ASP A 36 5.12 -34.54 20.36
CA ASP A 36 4.92 -35.26 21.63
C ASP A 36 3.94 -36.42 21.45
N MET A 37 2.81 -36.21 20.76
CA MET A 37 1.87 -37.29 20.45
C MET A 37 2.53 -38.38 19.57
N ALA A 38 3.31 -37.98 18.57
CA ALA A 38 4.02 -38.93 17.70
C ALA A 38 5.08 -39.73 18.46
N SER A 39 5.73 -39.15 19.47
CA SER A 39 6.79 -39.79 20.26
C SER A 39 6.35 -41.07 20.98
N VAL A 40 5.04 -41.21 21.25
CA VAL A 40 4.46 -42.40 21.92
C VAL A 40 4.43 -43.61 20.98
N ILE A 41 4.53 -43.41 19.67
CA ILE A 41 4.54 -44.48 18.66
C ILE A 41 5.99 -44.83 18.34
N PRO A 42 6.47 -46.05 18.69
CA PRO A 42 7.76 -46.55 18.23
C PRO A 42 7.96 -46.40 16.72
N MET A 43 9.14 -45.93 16.34
CA MET A 43 9.50 -45.73 14.94
C MET A 43 9.38 -47.04 14.16
N GLY A 44 8.67 -46.98 13.03
CA GLY A 44 8.46 -48.14 12.15
C GLY A 44 7.35 -49.10 12.59
N GLN A 45 6.64 -48.85 13.70
CA GLN A 45 5.53 -49.71 14.11
C GLN A 45 4.36 -49.66 13.11
N PRO A 46 3.98 -50.78 12.46
CA PRO A 46 2.87 -50.82 11.53
C PRO A 46 1.50 -50.76 12.24
N ILE A 47 0.46 -50.44 11.48
CA ILE A 47 -0.93 -50.57 11.97
C ILE A 47 -1.29 -52.06 11.98
N LEU A 48 -1.73 -52.58 13.13
CA LEU A 48 -2.19 -53.96 13.25
C LEU A 48 -3.61 -54.10 12.66
N VAL A 49 -3.68 -54.40 11.37
CA VAL A 49 -4.96 -54.57 10.65
C VAL A 49 -5.72 -55.79 11.17
N GLY A 50 -7.01 -55.62 11.49
CA GLY A 50 -7.87 -56.67 12.05
C GLY A 50 -7.78 -56.86 13.57
N HIS A 51 -6.86 -56.16 14.25
CA HIS A 51 -6.75 -56.22 15.72
C HIS A 51 -7.76 -55.27 16.40
N HIS A 52 -8.20 -55.59 17.63
CA HIS A 52 -9.19 -54.78 18.35
C HIS A 52 -8.72 -53.32 18.62
N SER A 53 -7.40 -53.06 18.57
CA SER A 53 -6.81 -51.73 18.74
C SER A 53 -6.71 -50.91 17.46
N GLU A 54 -6.94 -51.51 16.28
CA GLU A 54 -6.74 -50.87 14.97
C GLU A 54 -7.45 -49.52 14.87
N LYS A 55 -8.74 -49.49 15.23
CA LYS A 55 -9.59 -48.29 15.13
C LYS A 55 -9.07 -47.16 16.02
N ARG A 56 -8.54 -47.48 17.20
CA ARG A 56 -7.98 -46.49 18.14
C ARG A 56 -6.66 -45.94 17.60
N ASP A 57 -5.81 -46.83 17.10
CA ASP A 57 -4.50 -46.49 16.56
C ASP A 57 -4.59 -45.61 15.31
N ARG A 58 -5.50 -45.94 14.37
CA ARG A 58 -5.80 -45.09 13.20
C ARG A 58 -6.26 -43.68 13.60
N ARG A 59 -7.23 -43.58 14.51
CA ARG A 59 -7.74 -42.28 15.01
C ARG A 59 -6.65 -41.46 15.70
N TYR A 60 -5.73 -42.13 16.42
CA TYR A 60 -4.63 -41.43 17.09
C TYR A 60 -3.63 -40.86 16.08
N ARG A 61 -3.23 -41.64 15.08
CA ARG A 61 -2.38 -41.16 13.98
C ARG A 61 -3.04 -40.05 13.16
N GLU A 62 -4.35 -40.16 12.90
CA GLU A 62 -5.14 -39.09 12.25
C GLU A 62 -5.11 -37.80 13.07
N LYS A 63 -5.28 -37.87 14.39
CA LYS A 63 -5.18 -36.70 15.28
C LYS A 63 -3.80 -36.03 15.23
N ILE A 64 -2.72 -36.83 15.17
CA ILE A 64 -1.35 -36.31 15.00
C ILE A 64 -1.26 -35.54 13.67
N HIS A 65 -1.71 -36.16 12.59
CA HIS A 65 -1.71 -35.58 11.25
C HIS A 65 -2.51 -34.27 11.21
N ASP A 66 -3.71 -34.23 11.78
CA ASP A 66 -4.55 -33.02 11.84
C ASP A 66 -3.90 -31.91 12.67
N THR A 67 -3.26 -32.26 13.78
CA THR A 67 -2.57 -31.29 14.66
C THR A 67 -1.36 -30.70 13.94
N MET A 68 -0.59 -31.53 13.22
CA MET A 68 0.49 -31.08 12.35
C MET A 68 -0.03 -30.24 11.18
N GLY A 69 -1.16 -30.61 10.57
CA GLY A 69 -1.80 -29.81 9.53
C GLY A 69 -2.12 -28.39 10.02
N LYS A 70 -2.67 -28.27 11.24
CA LYS A 70 -2.94 -26.98 11.88
C LYS A 70 -1.67 -26.18 12.18
N SER A 71 -0.55 -26.80 12.57
CA SER A 71 0.71 -26.08 12.77
C SER A 71 1.21 -25.47 11.46
N VAL A 72 1.19 -26.24 10.37
CA VAL A 72 1.57 -25.76 9.03
C VAL A 72 0.67 -24.60 8.56
N GLU A 73 -0.64 -24.68 8.80
CA GLU A 73 -1.55 -23.56 8.51
C GLU A 73 -1.20 -22.28 9.28
N LYS A 74 -0.84 -22.42 10.56
CA LYS A 74 -0.43 -21.30 11.41
C LYS A 74 0.91 -20.73 10.95
N GLN A 75 1.87 -21.57 10.59
CA GLN A 75 3.14 -21.15 10.01
C GLN A 75 2.93 -20.33 8.72
N LYS A 76 2.07 -20.80 7.81
CA LYS A 76 1.72 -20.06 6.58
C LYS A 76 1.09 -18.70 6.90
N LYS A 77 0.21 -18.63 7.91
CA LYS A 77 -0.37 -17.35 8.37
C LYS A 77 0.70 -16.43 8.96
N ALA A 78 1.65 -16.96 9.71
CA ALA A 78 2.76 -16.18 10.26
C ALA A 78 3.59 -15.55 9.13
N ALA A 79 4.00 -16.35 8.14
CA ALA A 79 4.74 -15.90 6.96
C ALA A 79 3.96 -14.82 6.18
N TYR A 80 2.65 -15.02 5.95
CA TYR A 80 1.79 -14.03 5.31
C TYR A 80 1.81 -12.67 6.04
N TYR A 81 1.72 -12.67 7.36
CA TYR A 81 1.72 -11.41 8.13
C TYR A 81 3.10 -10.76 8.20
N ALA A 82 4.18 -11.55 8.15
CA ALA A 82 5.54 -11.04 8.03
C ALA A 82 5.74 -10.31 6.69
N ASP A 83 5.40 -10.98 5.58
CA ASP A 83 5.43 -10.41 4.23
C ASP A 83 4.54 -9.16 4.11
N LYS A 84 3.34 -9.20 4.71
CA LYS A 84 2.46 -8.03 4.77
C LYS A 84 3.08 -6.85 5.50
N ALA A 85 3.80 -7.08 6.60
CA ALA A 85 4.47 -6.02 7.33
C ALA A 85 5.62 -5.42 6.50
N GLU A 86 6.39 -6.27 5.82
CA GLU A 86 7.46 -5.85 4.92
C GLU A 86 6.93 -5.04 3.73
N THR A 87 5.90 -5.55 3.06
CA THR A 87 5.23 -4.86 1.94
C THR A 87 4.72 -3.48 2.34
N ILE A 88 4.19 -3.32 3.56
CA ILE A 88 3.75 -1.99 4.03
C ILE A 88 4.96 -1.09 4.31
N ALA A 89 6.05 -1.64 4.85
CA ALA A 89 7.25 -0.88 5.17
C ALA A 89 7.98 -0.38 3.91
N SER A 90 8.19 -1.26 2.93
CA SER A 90 8.89 -1.00 1.66
C SER A 90 8.06 -0.23 0.63
N ASN A 91 6.79 0.06 0.93
CA ASN A 91 5.95 0.83 0.03
C ASN A 91 6.38 2.31 0.00
N ASP A 92 7.01 2.69 -1.11
CA ASP A 92 7.47 4.05 -1.43
C ASP A 92 6.43 4.86 -2.23
N ALA A 93 5.19 4.40 -2.32
CA ALA A 93 4.13 5.18 -2.93
C ALA A 93 3.91 6.48 -2.15
N ILE A 94 3.97 7.61 -2.86
CA ILE A 94 3.65 8.91 -2.28
C ILE A 94 2.13 9.01 -2.20
N PHE A 95 1.56 9.04 -1.00
CA PHE A 95 0.12 9.19 -0.79
C PHE A 95 -0.26 10.67 -0.72
N SER A 96 -1.53 10.99 -1.00
CA SER A 96 -2.00 12.38 -0.96
C SER A 96 -2.30 12.89 0.46
N ASP A 97 -2.44 11.98 1.44
CA ASP A 97 -2.63 12.28 2.86
C ASP A 97 -1.31 12.26 3.65
N ASP A 98 -0.17 12.10 2.97
CA ASP A 98 1.16 12.29 3.56
C ASP A 98 1.44 13.80 3.66
N PRO A 99 1.75 14.35 4.85
CA PRO A 99 2.06 15.79 5.00
C PRO A 99 3.25 16.24 4.13
N GLU A 100 4.18 15.33 3.82
CA GLU A 100 5.34 15.61 2.97
C GLU A 100 5.10 15.29 1.49
N ALA A 101 3.86 14.97 1.09
CA ALA A 101 3.54 14.53 -0.26
C ALA A 101 4.01 15.50 -1.35
N LEU A 102 3.79 16.81 -1.14
CA LEU A 102 4.20 17.84 -2.08
C LEU A 102 5.71 17.93 -2.23
N SER A 103 6.44 17.89 -1.11
CA SER A 103 7.91 17.90 -1.11
C SER A 103 8.46 16.70 -1.89
N LYS A 104 8.00 15.49 -1.54
CA LYS A 104 8.40 14.23 -2.21
C LYS A 104 8.07 14.23 -3.71
N LEU A 105 6.93 14.81 -4.10
CA LEU A 105 6.55 14.93 -5.52
C LEU A 105 7.42 15.94 -6.26
N LYS A 106 7.78 17.07 -5.65
CA LYS A 106 8.68 18.08 -6.23
C LYS A 106 10.09 17.49 -6.44
N ASP A 107 10.61 16.75 -5.47
CA ASP A 107 11.88 16.03 -5.62
C ASP A 107 11.82 14.99 -6.75
N LYS A 108 10.74 14.22 -6.80
CA LYS A 108 10.52 13.23 -7.87
C LYS A 108 10.46 13.92 -9.24
N LEU A 109 9.79 15.06 -9.34
CA LEU A 109 9.71 15.84 -10.56
C LEU A 109 11.11 16.30 -11.00
N ALA A 110 11.89 16.86 -10.08
CA ALA A 110 13.26 17.32 -10.35
C ALA A 110 14.15 16.17 -10.86
N ARG A 111 14.08 14.98 -10.24
CA ARG A 111 14.83 13.79 -10.70
C ARG A 111 14.41 13.36 -12.11
N LEU A 112 13.10 13.32 -12.40
CA LEU A 112 12.59 12.95 -13.72
C LEU A 112 13.00 13.97 -14.79
N GLN A 113 12.97 15.27 -14.48
CA GLN A 113 13.41 16.35 -15.37
C GLN A 113 14.92 16.30 -15.62
N ALA A 114 15.73 16.08 -14.58
CA ALA A 114 17.18 15.88 -14.71
C ALA A 114 17.49 14.68 -15.62
N LEU A 115 16.81 13.55 -15.41
CA LEU A 115 16.95 12.37 -16.25
C LEU A 115 16.54 12.65 -17.72
N GLN A 116 15.45 13.40 -17.93
CA GLN A 116 15.01 13.79 -19.28
C GLN A 116 16.07 14.63 -20.01
N ASN A 117 16.63 15.61 -19.30
CA ASN A 117 17.65 16.50 -19.85
C ASN A 117 18.94 15.73 -20.13
N PHE A 118 19.34 14.86 -19.21
CA PHE A 118 20.47 13.96 -19.40
C PHE A 118 20.30 13.08 -20.65
N MET A 119 19.18 12.36 -20.79
CA MET A 119 18.93 11.50 -21.96
C MET A 119 18.97 12.29 -23.28
N LYS A 120 18.40 13.50 -23.31
CA LYS A 120 18.42 14.37 -24.50
C LYS A 120 19.84 14.84 -24.84
N ALA A 121 20.61 15.27 -23.84
CA ALA A 121 21.97 15.75 -24.01
C ALA A 121 22.92 14.60 -24.41
N ALA A 122 22.80 13.45 -23.76
CA ALA A 122 23.50 12.21 -24.08
C ALA A 122 23.28 11.81 -25.54
N ASN A 123 22.03 11.74 -25.99
CA ASN A 123 21.70 11.42 -27.38
C ASN A 123 22.28 12.45 -28.36
N ARG A 124 22.33 13.73 -28.00
CA ARG A 124 22.96 14.77 -28.83
C ARG A 124 24.46 14.54 -28.97
N CYS A 125 25.14 14.18 -27.88
CA CYS A 125 26.58 13.89 -27.90
C CYS A 125 26.89 12.63 -28.71
N LEU A 126 26.10 11.57 -28.55
CA LEU A 126 26.23 10.32 -29.30
C LEU A 126 26.00 10.53 -30.80
N ARG A 127 24.97 11.29 -31.20
CA ARG A 127 24.74 11.63 -32.63
C ARG A 127 25.92 12.37 -33.27
N ARG A 128 26.65 13.16 -32.47
CA ARG A 128 27.84 13.91 -32.91
C ARG A 128 29.15 13.17 -32.67
N GLN A 129 29.10 11.96 -32.12
CA GLN A 129 30.26 11.17 -31.68
C GLN A 129 31.25 11.97 -30.81
N ASN A 130 30.75 12.91 -30.00
CA ASN A 130 31.56 13.75 -29.13
C ASN A 130 31.60 13.19 -27.70
N LYS A 131 32.57 12.31 -27.45
CA LYS A 131 32.79 11.67 -26.14
C LYS A 131 33.19 12.68 -25.06
N ALA A 132 34.01 13.67 -25.38
CA ALA A 132 34.46 14.67 -24.43
C ALA A 132 33.28 15.47 -23.85
N ALA A 133 32.37 15.92 -24.72
CA ALA A 133 31.15 16.62 -24.30
C ALA A 133 30.19 15.72 -23.50
N PHE A 134 30.12 14.42 -23.81
CA PHE A 134 29.31 13.48 -23.04
C PHE A 134 29.82 13.32 -21.61
N LEU A 135 31.14 13.21 -21.42
CA LEU A 135 31.75 13.04 -20.09
C LEU A 135 31.60 14.29 -19.21
N MET A 136 31.31 15.45 -19.79
CA MET A 136 30.98 16.67 -19.05
C MET A 136 29.54 16.70 -18.55
N LEU A 137 28.67 15.79 -19.00
CA LEU A 137 27.27 15.75 -18.53
C LEU A 137 27.21 15.26 -17.08
N PRO A 138 26.31 15.82 -16.25
CA PRO A 138 26.08 15.31 -14.90
C PRO A 138 25.73 13.81 -14.94
N SER A 139 26.38 13.03 -14.08
CA SER A 139 26.18 11.57 -13.96
C SER A 139 26.60 10.73 -15.18
N ALA A 140 27.31 11.31 -16.17
CA ALA A 140 27.88 10.54 -17.26
C ALA A 140 29.14 9.78 -16.82
N THR A 141 29.30 8.56 -17.33
CA THR A 141 30.51 7.75 -17.15
C THR A 141 31.05 7.27 -18.50
N ALA A 142 32.34 6.93 -18.54
CA ALA A 142 32.96 6.38 -19.75
C ALA A 142 32.35 5.02 -20.15
N GLU A 143 31.89 4.25 -19.17
CA GLU A 143 31.18 2.98 -19.36
C GLU A 143 29.83 3.20 -20.07
N MET A 144 29.04 4.17 -19.59
CA MET A 144 27.75 4.52 -20.22
C MET A 144 27.92 4.95 -21.68
N TRP A 145 28.99 5.66 -22.02
CA TRP A 145 29.29 5.99 -23.42
C TRP A 145 29.47 4.72 -24.26
N GLY A 146 30.27 3.77 -23.78
CA GLY A 146 30.49 2.49 -24.46
C GLY A 146 29.19 1.72 -24.66
N GLU A 147 28.41 1.55 -23.59
CA GLU A 147 27.14 0.82 -23.65
C GLU A 147 26.12 1.48 -24.59
N LEU A 148 25.99 2.80 -24.55
CA LEU A 148 25.03 3.53 -25.38
C LEU A 148 25.46 3.62 -26.84
N ASN A 149 26.76 3.55 -27.13
CA ASN A 149 27.27 3.53 -28.51
C ASN A 149 27.38 2.11 -29.08
N ASP A 150 27.26 1.09 -28.23
CA ASP A 150 27.26 -0.31 -28.63
C ASP A 150 25.94 -0.71 -29.32
N THR A 151 26.05 -1.00 -30.62
CA THR A 151 24.96 -1.48 -31.48
C THR A 151 24.92 -3.00 -31.63
N SER A 152 25.89 -3.73 -31.06
CA SER A 152 25.95 -5.20 -31.18
C SER A 152 24.76 -5.90 -30.51
N ARG A 153 24.21 -5.30 -29.44
CA ARG A 153 23.07 -5.82 -28.68
C ARG A 153 21.74 -5.12 -29.02
N ARG A 154 21.78 -4.01 -29.77
CA ARG A 154 20.65 -3.11 -30.01
C ARG A 154 20.75 -2.46 -31.38
N ASN A 155 19.67 -2.45 -32.15
CA ASN A 155 19.62 -1.81 -33.48
C ASN A 155 19.55 -0.26 -33.43
N PHE A 156 19.98 0.37 -32.32
CA PHE A 156 19.99 1.83 -32.18
C PHE A 156 21.11 2.29 -31.24
N VAL A 157 21.54 3.54 -31.44
CA VAL A 157 22.52 4.24 -30.60
C VAL A 157 21.80 5.17 -29.63
N GLY A 158 22.25 5.17 -28.37
CA GLY A 158 21.77 6.06 -27.32
C GLY A 158 20.51 5.59 -26.60
N PHE A 159 19.85 6.52 -25.93
CA PHE A 159 18.56 6.27 -25.29
C PHE A 159 17.46 6.19 -26.34
N PRO A 160 16.62 5.14 -26.31
CA PRO A 160 15.57 4.97 -27.30
C PRO A 160 14.45 6.01 -27.12
N SER A 161 13.73 6.29 -28.22
CA SER A 161 12.66 7.28 -28.24
C SER A 161 11.55 6.99 -27.22
N TYR A 162 11.18 5.72 -27.05
CA TYR A 162 10.16 5.32 -26.09
C TYR A 162 10.55 5.63 -24.64
N SER A 163 11.83 5.55 -24.27
CA SER A 163 12.29 5.90 -22.91
C SER A 163 12.08 7.39 -22.61
N LEU A 164 12.38 8.25 -23.58
CA LEU A 164 12.14 9.70 -23.50
C LEU A 164 10.64 10.02 -23.41
N THR A 165 9.81 9.36 -24.23
CA THR A 165 8.36 9.55 -24.24
C THR A 165 7.74 9.10 -22.91
N ASN A 166 8.11 7.92 -22.43
CA ASN A 166 7.61 7.36 -21.17
C ASN A 166 8.00 8.24 -19.97
N ASN A 167 9.24 8.72 -19.93
CA ASN A 167 9.69 9.63 -18.88
C ASN A 167 8.96 10.98 -18.94
N ASN A 168 8.75 11.53 -20.14
CA ASN A 168 7.98 12.76 -20.32
C ASN A 168 6.51 12.63 -19.89
N ALA A 169 5.88 11.47 -20.15
CA ALA A 169 4.55 11.18 -19.65
C ALA A 169 4.51 11.17 -18.11
N LYS A 170 5.50 10.52 -17.47
CA LYS A 170 5.64 10.53 -15.99
C LYS A 170 5.80 11.95 -15.44
N ILE A 171 6.61 12.79 -16.08
CA ILE A 171 6.79 14.21 -15.72
C ILE A 171 5.42 14.92 -15.71
N LYS A 172 4.68 14.84 -16.82
CA LYS A 172 3.35 15.49 -16.93
C LYS A 172 2.37 14.99 -15.87
N THR A 173 2.36 13.69 -15.59
CA THR A 173 1.51 13.12 -14.54
C THR A 173 1.87 13.68 -13.16
N VAL A 174 3.16 13.76 -12.83
CA VAL A 174 3.62 14.29 -11.53
C VAL A 174 3.30 15.79 -11.42
N GLU A 175 3.53 16.57 -12.48
CA GLU A 175 3.17 18.00 -12.52
C GLU A 175 1.66 18.22 -12.31
N SER A 176 0.82 17.45 -13.00
CA SER A 176 -0.64 17.52 -12.81
C SER A 176 -1.04 17.18 -11.37
N ARG A 177 -0.38 16.19 -10.77
CA ARG A 177 -0.62 15.78 -9.39
C ARG A 177 -0.19 16.86 -8.37
N ILE A 178 0.96 17.51 -8.58
CA ILE A 178 1.43 18.62 -7.75
C ILE A 178 0.40 19.76 -7.79
N LYS A 179 -0.01 20.18 -9.00
CA LYS A 179 -1.02 21.24 -9.17
C LYS A 179 -2.33 20.92 -8.46
N MET A 180 -2.78 19.66 -8.53
CA MET A 180 -3.99 19.21 -7.82
C MET A 180 -3.84 19.36 -6.30
N LEU A 181 -2.72 18.94 -5.72
CA LEU A 181 -2.49 19.03 -4.29
C LEU A 181 -2.30 20.47 -3.82
N GLU A 182 -1.57 21.30 -4.57
CA GLU A 182 -1.43 22.74 -4.30
C GLU A 182 -2.78 23.45 -4.33
N ALA A 183 -3.67 23.11 -5.29
CA ALA A 183 -5.02 23.65 -5.34
C ALA A 183 -5.89 23.22 -4.15
N ILE A 184 -5.69 22.01 -3.62
CA ILE A 184 -6.40 21.52 -2.42
C ILE A 184 -5.88 22.24 -1.18
N GLU A 185 -4.57 22.44 -1.06
CA GLU A 185 -3.95 23.13 0.08
C GLU A 185 -4.35 24.60 0.14
N ALA A 186 -4.28 25.30 -0.99
CA ALA A 186 -4.65 26.72 -1.13
C ALA A 186 -6.15 26.99 -0.92
N ARG A 187 -7.01 25.97 -1.09
CA ARG A 187 -8.44 26.11 -0.89
C ARG A 187 -8.75 26.34 0.59
N ALA A 188 -9.57 27.33 0.91
CA ALA A 188 -10.04 27.53 2.28
C ALA A 188 -10.77 26.29 2.82
N GLU A 189 -10.61 26.01 4.10
CA GLU A 189 -11.33 24.93 4.76
C GLU A 189 -12.83 25.18 4.62
N PHE A 190 -13.54 24.14 4.17
CA PHE A 190 -14.99 24.17 4.17
C PHE A 190 -15.46 23.67 5.52
N ASP A 191 -16.12 24.52 6.31
CA ASP A 191 -16.86 24.14 7.52
C ASP A 191 -18.21 24.85 7.45
N MET A 192 -19.28 24.06 7.39
CA MET A 192 -20.63 24.58 7.24
C MET A 192 -21.63 23.72 8.00
N GLN A 193 -22.46 24.39 8.78
CA GLN A 193 -23.66 23.81 9.36
C GLN A 193 -24.79 23.85 8.33
N ILE A 194 -25.37 22.69 8.02
CA ILE A 194 -26.53 22.56 7.13
C ILE A 194 -27.62 21.83 7.94
N GLY A 195 -28.59 22.59 8.46
CA GLY A 195 -29.60 22.03 9.36
C GLY A 195 -28.96 21.49 10.66
N SER A 196 -29.28 20.24 11.00
CA SER A 196 -28.71 19.51 12.14
C SER A 196 -27.39 18.78 11.81
N VAL A 197 -26.81 19.00 10.62
CA VAL A 197 -25.60 18.30 10.16
C VAL A 197 -24.45 19.29 9.95
N ARG A 198 -23.32 19.05 10.63
CA ARG A 198 -22.06 19.76 10.38
C ARG A 198 -21.27 19.05 9.30
N VAL A 199 -20.95 19.77 8.23
CA VAL A 199 -20.10 19.28 7.13
C VAL A 199 -18.80 20.06 7.14
N TRP A 200 -17.68 19.38 7.40
CA TRP A 200 -16.38 20.05 7.43
C TRP A 200 -15.23 19.24 6.81
N GLU A 201 -14.24 19.93 6.27
CA GLU A 201 -13.05 19.37 5.63
C GLU A 201 -11.90 19.24 6.65
N ASN A 202 -11.64 18.01 7.10
CA ASN A 202 -10.48 17.68 7.90
C ASN A 202 -9.26 17.50 6.97
N LYS A 203 -8.50 18.58 6.77
CA LYS A 203 -7.29 18.60 5.92
C LYS A 203 -6.20 17.66 6.43
N GLU A 204 -5.96 17.63 7.74
CA GLU A 204 -4.97 16.72 8.36
C GLU A 204 -5.26 15.25 8.03
N GLY A 205 -6.54 14.86 8.08
CA GLY A 205 -6.96 13.50 7.75
C GLY A 205 -7.17 13.26 6.25
N GLY A 206 -7.17 14.30 5.42
CA GLY A 206 -7.62 14.22 4.02
C GLY A 206 -9.06 13.69 3.90
N ARG A 207 -9.95 14.07 4.83
CA ARG A 207 -11.32 13.55 4.95
C ARG A 207 -12.36 14.68 4.95
N LEU A 208 -13.43 14.50 4.19
CA LEU A 208 -14.66 15.27 4.38
C LEU A 208 -15.51 14.53 5.41
N GLN A 209 -15.88 15.22 6.50
CA GLN A 209 -16.63 14.66 7.61
C GLN A 209 -18.03 15.27 7.69
N MET A 210 -19.01 14.43 7.98
CA MET A 210 -20.39 14.79 8.27
C MET A 210 -20.72 14.31 9.69
N ILE A 211 -21.04 15.26 10.56
CA ILE A 211 -21.40 15.02 11.97
C ILE A 211 -22.89 15.27 12.12
N PHE A 212 -23.60 14.28 12.65
CA PHE A 212 -25.04 14.32 12.86
C PHE A 212 -25.33 14.36 14.36
N GLU A 213 -26.43 15.02 14.75
CA GLU A 213 -26.98 14.95 16.10
C GLU A 213 -27.64 13.58 16.33
N GLY A 214 -26.80 12.58 16.63
CA GLY A 214 -27.22 11.21 16.86
C GLY A 214 -27.18 10.31 15.61
N LYS A 215 -27.83 9.15 15.70
CA LYS A 215 -27.79 8.13 14.64
C LYS A 215 -28.77 8.50 13.52
N PRO A 216 -28.30 8.76 12.28
CA PRO A 216 -29.20 9.09 11.18
C PRO A 216 -30.14 7.92 10.87
N VAL A 217 -31.31 8.24 10.34
CA VAL A 217 -32.30 7.26 9.86
C VAL A 217 -31.67 6.32 8.81
N GLU A 218 -32.20 5.09 8.69
CA GLU A 218 -31.61 4.06 7.82
C GLU A 218 -31.52 4.51 6.36
N GLU A 219 -32.48 5.31 5.87
CA GLU A 219 -32.49 5.83 4.50
C GLU A 219 -31.29 6.72 4.21
N ILE A 220 -31.00 7.68 5.11
CA ILE A 220 -29.83 8.55 5.02
C ILE A 220 -28.54 7.73 5.14
N ARG A 221 -28.49 6.72 6.03
CA ARG A 221 -27.32 5.83 6.14
C ARG A 221 -27.08 5.02 4.88
N ARG A 222 -28.13 4.57 4.20
CA ARG A 222 -28.05 3.86 2.91
C ARG A 222 -27.55 4.80 1.82
N GLU A 223 -28.02 6.05 1.79
CA GLU A 223 -27.58 7.06 0.84
C GLU A 223 -26.11 7.44 1.05
N LEU A 224 -25.70 7.69 2.29
CA LEU A 224 -24.29 7.92 2.67
C LEU A 224 -23.39 6.79 2.15
N LYS A 225 -23.75 5.52 2.42
CA LYS A 225 -23.01 4.35 1.95
C LYS A 225 -22.96 4.28 0.41
N ARG A 226 -24.07 4.59 -0.27
CA ARG A 226 -24.15 4.61 -1.74
C ARG A 226 -23.19 5.64 -2.34
N HIS A 227 -23.02 6.79 -1.69
CA HIS A 227 -22.09 7.85 -2.10
C HIS A 227 -20.71 7.75 -1.43
N GLY A 228 -20.36 6.59 -0.88
CA GLY A 228 -19.01 6.26 -0.43
C GLY A 228 -18.63 6.80 0.95
N PHE A 229 -19.56 7.41 1.69
CA PHE A 229 -19.32 7.79 3.08
C PHE A 229 -19.34 6.54 3.98
N ARG A 230 -18.36 6.46 4.89
CA ARG A 230 -18.22 5.39 5.86
C ARG A 230 -18.20 5.95 7.27
N TRP A 231 -18.89 5.30 8.19
CA TRP A 231 -18.87 5.66 9.60
C TRP A 231 -17.48 5.43 10.20
N SER A 232 -16.99 6.42 10.94
CA SER A 232 -15.74 6.34 11.69
C SER A 232 -16.02 6.49 13.18
N GLY A 233 -16.05 5.37 13.91
CA GLY A 233 -16.34 5.37 15.35
C GLY A 233 -15.38 6.23 16.17
N SER A 234 -14.11 6.30 15.79
CA SER A 234 -13.10 7.14 16.46
C SER A 234 -13.30 8.65 16.26
N GLN A 235 -14.10 9.05 15.25
CA GLN A 235 -14.34 10.45 14.89
C GLN A 235 -15.79 10.86 15.15
N GLY A 236 -16.67 9.91 15.48
CA GLY A 236 -18.10 10.18 15.59
C GLY A 236 -18.73 10.73 14.31
N ALA A 237 -18.14 10.46 13.14
CA ALA A 237 -18.51 11.11 11.88
C ALA A 237 -18.63 10.12 10.72
N TRP A 238 -19.51 10.44 9.77
CA TRP A 238 -19.52 9.82 8.45
C TRP A 238 -18.48 10.52 7.57
N GLN A 239 -17.55 9.78 6.98
CA GLN A 239 -16.43 10.39 6.27
C GLN A 239 -16.06 9.68 4.97
N ARG A 240 -15.46 10.43 4.04
CA ARG A 240 -14.82 9.94 2.80
C ARG A 240 -13.64 10.84 2.42
N HIS A 241 -12.84 10.43 1.42
CA HIS A 241 -11.78 11.28 0.88
C HIS A 241 -12.33 12.61 0.34
N ILE A 242 -11.62 13.71 0.63
CA ILE A 242 -11.95 15.05 0.13
C ILE A 242 -11.93 15.02 -1.41
N SER A 243 -13.02 15.48 -2.01
CA SER A 243 -13.17 15.67 -3.45
C SER A 243 -14.35 16.60 -3.71
N ALA A 244 -14.39 17.26 -4.88
CA ALA A 244 -15.54 18.10 -5.27
C ALA A 244 -16.86 17.31 -5.23
N ASN A 245 -16.83 16.07 -5.72
CA ASN A 245 -17.96 15.15 -5.66
C ASN A 245 -18.34 14.79 -4.21
N ALA A 246 -17.40 14.73 -3.27
CA ALA A 246 -17.71 14.47 -1.86
C ALA A 246 -18.53 15.59 -1.28
N LEU A 247 -18.09 16.82 -1.53
CA LEU A 247 -18.75 18.00 -1.02
C LEU A 247 -20.14 18.17 -1.62
N TYR A 248 -20.30 17.91 -2.91
CA TYR A 248 -21.59 17.91 -3.58
C TYR A 248 -22.61 16.98 -2.89
N TRP A 249 -22.24 15.70 -2.71
CA TRP A 249 -23.14 14.74 -2.06
C TRP A 249 -23.34 15.02 -0.57
N ALA A 250 -22.32 15.51 0.14
CA ALA A 250 -22.48 15.90 1.54
C ALA A 250 -23.52 17.00 1.70
N LYS A 251 -23.48 18.04 0.85
CA LYS A 251 -24.47 19.13 0.86
C LYS A 251 -25.87 18.61 0.57
N LEU A 252 -26.03 17.78 -0.46
CA LEU A 252 -27.33 17.21 -0.82
C LEU A 252 -27.91 16.33 0.28
N ILE A 253 -27.09 15.45 0.87
CA ILE A 253 -27.56 14.56 1.94
C ILE A 253 -27.88 15.37 3.20
N ALA A 254 -27.04 16.35 3.57
CA ALA A 254 -27.27 17.19 4.74
C ALA A 254 -28.58 17.99 4.60
N ALA A 255 -28.89 18.49 3.41
CA ALA A 255 -30.14 19.22 3.16
C ALA A 255 -31.41 18.36 3.33
N LYS A 256 -31.32 17.03 3.20
CA LYS A 256 -32.43 16.08 3.38
C LYS A 256 -32.71 15.70 4.83
N VAL A 257 -31.85 16.12 5.76
CA VAL A 257 -31.91 15.73 7.18
C VAL A 257 -32.71 16.77 7.98
N ASN A 258 -33.24 17.80 7.31
CA ASN A 258 -34.20 18.76 7.84
C ASN A 258 -35.60 18.16 7.93
#